data_AF-A0A935XN59-F1
#
_entry.id   AF-A0A935XN59-F1
#
_cell.length_a   1.000
_cell.length_b   1.000
_cell.length_c   1.000
_cell.angle_alpha   90.00
_cell.angle_beta   90.00
_cell.angle_gamma   90.00
#
_symmetry.space_group_name_H-M   'P 1'
#
loop_
_entity.id
_entity.type
_entity.pdbx_description
1 polymer ?
#
loop_
_entity_poly.entity_id
_entity_poly.type
_entity_poly.pdbx_seq_one_letter_code
_entity_poly.pdbx_strand_id
1 'polypeptide(L)'
;MRRLLYALMVVGSFLSAALLPAQDVERPVALDAAGRVMAMTPALAARLKLTAPAWPVSGDFVEARLFDRGGSGFVLVVQRARDVNERYLLTNEQRVALQEVLTSALATAGNLSTGERQDLISEPAKGQFVRDQTLAAALVYGPALASLTDNGSTGTAVYLATVGATFFTSANLAKNRSISKAQNHMATNGTWRGGLIANGLLYVAAGDDVSGDIAAATSLLGAIGGSIIGFHAGRPLTDSEAHGATFGSTVSAMTTAGLLGSFGAFQGDQSRAEVAGLIGAALVGYPIGLRYVRRASYTVTAGDVTTMTMGTLLGVVGAAALLPESTDSEQAVAAVLTAGLLGGTIMGDRVFVRRYDFTQSQGRQMGLGALAGGLMGIALPLAAESDNGQAYFAGAAIGGVVGMAITKGLIDPAKGGARLSSNSGVRNGRPDAADGNRASLASNPAIRLHPENLSMLFARSRNRRVNVPLVSLAF
;
A
#
# COMPACT_ATOMS: atom_id res chain seq x y z
N MET A 1 20.35 33.46 68.64
CA MET A 1 21.13 32.95 67.49
C MET A 1 20.37 31.95 66.61
N ARG A 2 19.69 30.92 67.13
CA ARG A 2 18.94 29.95 66.31
C ARG A 2 17.84 30.54 65.40
N ARG A 3 17.16 31.62 65.81
CA ARG A 3 16.11 32.27 65.00
C ARG A 3 16.62 33.10 63.82
N LEU A 4 17.89 33.53 63.84
CA LEU A 4 18.50 34.29 62.75
C LEU A 4 18.99 33.38 61.60
N LEU A 5 19.36 32.14 61.93
CA LEU A 5 19.77 31.12 60.96
C LEU A 5 18.60 30.57 60.11
N TYR A 6 17.40 30.49 60.67
CA TYR A 6 16.21 30.08 59.91
C TYR A 6 15.72 31.17 58.94
N ALA A 7 15.87 32.45 59.29
CA ALA A 7 15.52 33.56 58.38
C ALA A 7 16.45 33.63 57.16
N LEU A 8 17.75 33.31 57.32
CA LEU A 8 18.72 33.28 56.22
C LEU A 8 18.55 32.06 55.29
N MET A 9 18.10 30.91 55.81
CA MET A 9 17.79 29.73 54.97
C MET A 9 16.53 29.91 54.11
N VAL A 10 15.50 30.59 54.60
CA VAL A 10 14.28 30.84 53.84
C VAL A 10 14.51 31.93 52.78
N VAL A 11 15.31 32.97 53.05
CA VAL A 11 15.65 33.99 52.04
C VAL A 11 16.63 33.46 50.99
N GLY A 12 17.52 32.52 51.34
CA GLY A 12 18.43 31.86 50.39
C GLY A 12 17.76 30.85 49.44
N SER A 13 16.56 30.37 49.79
CA SER A 13 15.83 29.37 49.00
C SER A 13 14.93 29.98 47.91
N PHE A 14 14.73 31.30 47.91
CA PHE A 14 13.94 32.03 46.91
C PHE A 14 14.78 32.76 45.85
N LEU A 15 16.12 32.72 45.92
CA LEU A 15 17.01 33.44 44.98
C LEU A 15 17.77 32.56 43.98
N SER A 16 17.37 31.30 43.81
CA SER A 16 17.92 30.38 42.79
C SER A 16 16.89 29.95 41.75
N ALA A 17 15.94 30.81 41.41
CA ALA A 17 15.27 30.73 40.11
C ALA A 17 16.26 31.28 39.06
N ALA A 18 17.29 30.49 38.76
CA ALA A 18 18.11 30.73 37.58
C ALA A 18 17.14 30.84 36.39
N LEU A 19 17.21 31.98 35.70
CA LEU A 19 16.65 32.15 34.37
C LEU A 19 17.27 31.05 33.49
N LEU A 20 16.58 29.91 33.40
CA LEU A 20 16.87 28.91 32.39
C LEU A 20 16.78 29.63 31.05
N PRO A 21 17.79 29.53 30.18
CA PRO A 21 17.65 30.05 28.83
C PRO A 21 16.38 29.43 28.23
N ALA A 22 15.54 30.27 27.62
CA ALA A 22 14.36 29.80 26.93
C ALA A 22 14.74 28.59 26.08
N GLN A 23 14.15 27.43 26.37
CA GLN A 23 14.36 26.26 25.53
C GLN A 23 13.80 26.63 24.16
N ASP A 24 14.69 26.76 23.15
CA ASP A 24 14.31 26.92 21.75
C ASP A 24 13.56 25.64 21.34
N VAL A 25 12.23 25.67 21.51
CA VAL A 25 11.37 24.57 21.09
C VAL A 25 11.24 24.64 19.57
N GLU A 26 11.88 23.70 18.90
CA GLU A 26 11.76 23.54 17.45
C GLU A 26 10.37 23.05 17.09
N ARG A 27 9.60 23.89 16.40
CA ARG A 27 8.24 23.56 15.99
C ARG A 27 8.26 23.09 14.54
N PRO A 28 7.74 21.89 14.22
CA PRO A 28 7.68 21.45 12.83
C PRO A 28 6.76 22.39 12.03
N VAL A 29 7.24 22.84 10.87
CA VAL A 29 6.49 23.71 9.95
C VAL A 29 6.53 23.11 8.55
N ALA A 30 5.49 23.36 7.77
CA ALA A 30 5.45 22.93 6.38
C ALA A 30 6.53 23.63 5.53
N LEU A 31 7.09 22.86 4.60
CA LEU A 31 8.05 23.29 3.60
C LEU A 31 7.39 24.19 2.54
N ASP A 32 6.10 24.04 2.26
CA ASP A 32 5.37 24.88 1.30
C ASP A 32 4.45 25.90 2.02
N ALA A 33 4.11 26.98 1.30
CA ALA A 33 3.28 28.06 1.84
C ALA A 33 1.83 27.63 2.14
N ALA A 34 1.33 26.58 1.47
CA ALA A 34 -0.03 26.08 1.64
C ALA A 34 -0.16 25.03 2.76
N GLY A 35 0.92 24.72 3.49
CA GLY A 35 0.84 23.81 4.63
C GLY A 35 0.72 22.32 4.27
N ARG A 36 1.03 21.95 3.03
CA ARG A 36 0.84 20.60 2.49
C ARG A 36 2.04 19.70 2.78
N VAL A 37 3.26 20.19 2.54
CA VAL A 37 4.50 19.40 2.55
C VAL A 37 5.18 19.49 3.91
N MET A 38 4.97 18.52 4.80
CA MET A 38 5.59 18.52 6.15
C MET A 38 7.01 17.94 6.19
N ALA A 39 7.36 17.14 5.19
CA ALA A 39 8.67 16.55 5.03
C ALA A 39 9.05 16.54 3.54
N MET A 40 10.34 16.40 3.24
CA MET A 40 10.89 16.19 1.92
C MET A 40 11.64 14.85 1.91
N THR A 41 11.42 14.01 0.89
CA THR A 41 12.23 12.81 0.66
C THR A 41 13.01 12.91 -0.63
N PRO A 42 13.99 12.01 -0.86
CA PRO A 42 14.73 12.00 -2.12
C PRO A 42 13.80 11.89 -3.34
N ALA A 43 12.74 11.09 -3.25
CA ALA A 43 11.75 10.92 -4.31
C ALA A 43 11.02 12.23 -4.62
N LEU A 44 10.56 12.95 -3.59
CA LEU A 44 9.86 14.22 -3.76
C LEU A 44 10.80 15.32 -4.27
N ALA A 45 12.01 15.42 -3.70
CA ALA A 45 13.01 16.39 -4.16
C ALA A 45 13.39 16.16 -5.63
N ALA A 46 13.57 14.90 -6.05
CA ALA A 46 13.86 14.55 -7.44
C ALA A 46 12.67 14.84 -8.37
N ARG A 47 11.43 14.54 -7.95
CA ARG A 47 10.21 14.82 -8.72
C ARG A 47 10.01 16.32 -8.93
N LEU A 48 10.25 17.10 -7.89
CA LEU A 48 10.16 18.57 -7.94
C LEU A 48 11.41 19.22 -8.54
N LYS A 49 12.42 18.41 -8.93
CA LYS A 49 13.69 18.85 -9.49
C LYS A 49 14.36 19.93 -8.63
N LEU A 50 14.30 19.75 -7.32
CA LEU A 50 14.88 20.69 -6.37
C LEU A 50 16.41 20.67 -6.49
N THR A 51 17.00 21.84 -6.72
CA THR A 51 18.44 22.02 -6.83
C THR A 51 18.91 23.17 -5.94
N ALA A 52 20.22 23.20 -5.66
CA ALA A 52 20.86 24.35 -5.06
C ALA A 52 20.63 25.62 -5.94
N PRO A 53 20.58 26.82 -5.36
CA PRO A 53 20.79 27.13 -3.94
C PRO A 53 19.52 27.02 -3.07
N ALA A 54 18.33 26.96 -3.67
CA ALA A 54 17.06 26.93 -2.93
C ALA A 54 16.89 25.64 -2.10
N TRP A 55 17.41 24.52 -2.61
CA TRP A 55 17.47 23.25 -1.90
C TRP A 55 18.92 22.92 -1.52
N PRO A 56 19.30 23.06 -0.23
CA PRO A 56 20.70 22.92 0.19
C PRO A 56 21.15 21.47 0.39
N VAL A 57 20.23 20.50 0.30
CA VAL A 57 20.52 19.09 0.61
C VAL A 57 21.12 18.40 -0.61
N SER A 58 22.33 17.88 -0.43
CA SER A 58 23.04 17.07 -1.43
C SER A 58 23.23 15.62 -0.96
N GLY A 59 23.41 14.70 -1.90
CA GLY A 59 23.63 13.28 -1.62
C GLY A 59 22.39 12.53 -1.11
N ASP A 60 22.59 11.29 -0.68
CA ASP A 60 21.50 10.43 -0.20
C ASP A 60 21.00 10.86 1.18
N PHE A 61 19.69 11.00 1.32
CA PHE A 61 19.02 11.26 2.58
C PHE A 61 17.79 10.35 2.73
N VAL A 62 17.26 10.24 3.93
CA VAL A 62 16.05 9.48 4.25
C VAL A 62 14.85 10.41 4.21
N GLU A 63 14.93 11.54 4.92
CA GLU A 63 13.86 12.51 5.09
C GLU A 63 14.46 13.86 5.48
N ALA A 64 13.82 14.96 5.10
CA ALA A 64 14.19 16.30 5.55
C ALA A 64 12.94 17.05 6.02
N ARG A 65 12.99 17.62 7.23
CA ARG A 65 11.87 18.35 7.84
C ARG A 65 12.28 19.77 8.19
N LEU A 66 11.37 20.70 7.99
CA LEU A 66 11.58 22.10 8.35
C LEU A 66 11.04 22.34 9.76
N PHE A 67 11.85 22.99 10.59
CA PHE A 67 11.46 23.42 11.91
C PHE A 67 11.66 24.93 12.06
N ASP A 68 10.71 25.55 12.73
CA ASP A 68 10.79 26.92 13.21
C ASP A 68 11.46 26.93 14.57
N ARG A 69 12.54 27.70 14.70
CA ARG A 69 13.23 27.94 15.97
C ARG A 69 12.75 29.22 16.66
N GLY A 70 11.67 29.82 16.18
CA GLY A 70 11.16 31.10 16.66
C GLY A 70 12.03 32.26 16.16
N GLY A 71 12.48 33.12 17.08
CA GLY A 71 13.25 34.32 16.75
C GLY A 71 14.65 34.05 16.16
N SER A 72 15.10 32.80 16.13
CA SER A 72 16.41 32.39 15.62
C SER A 72 16.39 31.80 14.19
N GLY A 73 15.25 31.86 13.50
CA GLY A 73 15.10 31.45 12.10
C GLY A 73 14.61 30.02 11.92
N PHE A 74 14.94 29.40 10.78
CA PHE A 74 14.46 28.06 10.42
C PHE A 74 15.62 27.06 10.36
N VAL A 75 15.33 25.79 10.63
CA VAL A 75 16.29 24.70 10.46
C VAL A 75 15.67 23.58 9.65
N LEU A 76 16.36 23.19 8.58
CA LEU A 76 16.05 22.00 7.80
C LEU A 76 16.88 20.84 8.36
N VAL A 77 16.22 19.91 9.04
CA VAL A 77 16.85 18.72 9.60
C VAL A 77 16.73 17.60 8.59
N VAL A 78 17.86 17.10 8.11
CA VAL A 78 17.99 16.03 7.12
C VAL A 78 18.49 14.79 7.82
N GLN A 79 17.64 13.77 7.90
CA GLN A 79 18.04 12.45 8.36
C GLN A 79 18.73 11.72 7.21
N ARG A 80 19.95 11.23 7.44
CA ARG A 80 20.69 10.35 6.52
C ARG A 80 20.62 8.90 6.99
N ALA A 81 21.19 7.99 6.19
CA ALA A 81 21.35 6.60 6.60
C ALA A 81 22.14 6.50 7.91
N ARG A 82 21.76 5.55 8.79
CA ARG A 82 22.36 5.31 10.12
C ARG A 82 22.06 6.38 11.18
N ASP A 83 20.90 7.03 11.11
CA ASP A 83 20.40 8.01 12.10
C ASP A 83 21.30 9.23 12.31
N VAL A 84 22.10 9.55 11.29
CA VAL A 84 22.86 10.81 11.25
C VAL A 84 21.92 11.92 10.82
N ASN A 85 21.73 12.93 11.67
CA ASN A 85 20.94 14.12 11.35
C ASN A 85 21.86 15.28 10.99
N GLU A 86 21.80 15.71 9.74
CA GLU A 86 22.41 16.96 9.30
C GLU A 86 21.41 18.10 9.45
N ARG A 87 21.91 19.29 9.79
CA ARG A 87 21.08 20.44 10.09
C ARG A 87 21.53 21.61 9.25
N TYR A 88 20.65 22.11 8.40
CA TYR A 88 20.88 23.28 7.56
C TYR A 88 20.10 24.45 8.14
N LEU A 89 20.82 25.48 8.57
CA LEU A 89 20.20 26.72 9.04
C LEU A 89 19.71 27.51 7.83
N LEU A 90 18.46 27.97 7.91
CA LEU A 90 17.79 28.73 6.86
C LEU A 90 17.35 30.10 7.41
N THR A 91 17.67 31.16 6.67
CA THR A 91 17.12 32.49 6.92
C THR A 91 15.65 32.56 6.47
N ASN A 92 14.94 33.61 6.89
CA ASN A 92 13.57 33.86 6.40
C ASN A 92 13.52 33.99 4.88
N GLU A 93 14.50 34.67 4.28
CA GLU A 93 14.60 34.82 2.83
C GLU A 93 14.81 33.46 2.13
N GLN A 94 15.69 32.61 2.66
CA GLN A 94 15.91 31.27 2.13
C GLN A 94 14.67 30.38 2.27
N ARG A 95 13.92 30.51 3.36
CA ARG A 95 12.65 29.81 3.54
C ARG A 95 11.62 30.27 2.50
N VAL A 96 11.48 31.58 2.27
CA VAL A 96 10.53 32.11 1.28
C VAL A 96 10.91 31.64 -0.13
N ALA A 97 12.19 31.69 -0.50
CA ALA A 97 12.68 31.18 -1.77
C ALA A 97 12.41 29.67 -1.94
N LEU A 98 12.62 28.87 -0.89
CA LEU A 98 12.26 27.46 -0.88
C LEU A 98 10.75 27.26 -1.09
N GLN A 99 9.91 28.05 -0.42
CA GLN A 99 8.45 28.00 -0.55
C GLN A 99 7.96 28.36 -1.95
N GLU A 100 8.57 29.34 -2.62
CA GLU A 100 8.24 29.73 -4.00
C GLU A 100 8.63 28.65 -5.02
N VAL A 101 9.84 28.08 -4.88
CA VAL A 101 10.29 26.97 -5.73
C VAL A 101 9.39 25.75 -5.55
N LEU A 102 9.01 25.43 -4.32
CA LEU A 102 8.06 24.36 -4.05
C LEU A 102 6.70 24.66 -4.66
N THR A 103 6.16 25.85 -4.49
CA THR A 103 4.85 26.21 -5.03
C THR A 103 4.80 26.08 -6.55
N SER A 104 5.82 26.57 -7.26
CA SER A 104 5.93 26.45 -8.72
C SER A 104 6.18 25.02 -9.20
N ALA A 105 7.05 24.26 -8.53
CA ALA A 105 7.31 22.86 -8.84
C ALA A 105 6.05 21.99 -8.62
N LEU A 106 5.30 22.26 -7.56
CA LEU A 106 4.04 21.59 -7.25
C LEU A 106 2.94 21.90 -8.25
N ALA A 107 2.84 23.15 -8.73
CA ALA A 107 1.92 23.51 -9.80
C ALA A 107 2.27 22.76 -11.10
N THR A 108 3.55 22.58 -11.39
CA THR A 108 4.04 21.90 -12.61
C THR A 108 3.92 20.37 -12.52
N ALA A 109 4.14 19.79 -11.34
CA ALA A 109 4.09 18.34 -11.12
C ALA A 109 2.66 17.77 -11.03
N GLY A 110 1.64 18.63 -11.08
CA GLY A 110 0.23 18.31 -10.87
C GLY A 110 -0.12 18.19 -9.39
N ASN A 111 -1.42 18.32 -9.08
CA ASN A 111 -1.95 18.32 -7.72
C ASN A 111 -1.40 17.14 -6.90
N LEU A 112 -0.64 17.47 -5.85
CA LEU A 112 -0.45 16.57 -4.73
C LEU A 112 -1.81 16.36 -4.06
N SER A 113 -2.21 15.12 -3.81
CA SER A 113 -3.41 14.80 -3.04
C SER A 113 -3.35 15.54 -1.70
N THR A 114 -4.15 16.60 -1.56
CA THR A 114 -4.10 17.57 -0.46
C THR A 114 -4.76 17.07 0.83
N GLY A 115 -4.62 15.79 1.15
CA GLY A 115 -5.36 15.16 2.25
C GLY A 115 -4.68 13.93 2.79
N GLU A 116 -3.46 14.09 3.28
CA GLU A 116 -3.12 13.46 4.55
C GLU A 116 -1.97 14.24 5.16
N ARG A 117 -2.15 14.69 6.41
CA ARG A 117 -1.02 15.01 7.28
C ARG A 117 -0.11 13.77 7.25
N GLN A 118 1.07 13.88 6.63
CA GLN A 118 2.15 12.87 6.52
C GLN A 118 2.31 12.05 5.21
N ASP A 119 1.33 11.94 4.30
CA ASP A 119 1.41 10.96 3.16
C ASP A 119 1.73 11.54 1.76
N LEU A 120 2.35 12.73 1.67
CA LEU A 120 2.88 13.24 0.38
C LEU A 120 4.20 12.57 -0.04
N ILE A 121 4.67 11.65 0.79
CA ILE A 121 5.95 10.98 0.76
C ILE A 121 5.73 9.55 1.22
N SER A 122 6.26 8.62 0.44
CA SER A 122 6.27 7.23 0.83
C SER A 122 7.21 7.00 2.01
N GLU A 123 6.66 6.59 3.16
CA GLU A 123 7.41 6.44 4.42
C GLU A 123 8.51 5.35 4.31
N PRO A 124 9.57 5.42 5.15
CA PRO A 124 10.57 4.35 5.24
C PRO A 124 9.93 3.01 5.59
N ALA A 125 10.09 2.01 4.71
CA ALA A 125 9.43 0.71 4.82
C ALA A 125 10.41 -0.43 5.13
N LYS A 126 11.58 -0.16 5.73
CA LYS A 126 12.68 -1.14 5.86
C LYS A 126 12.25 -2.49 6.43
N GLY A 127 11.59 -2.51 7.59
CA GLY A 127 11.10 -3.75 8.20
C GLY A 127 9.99 -4.41 7.39
N GLN A 128 9.11 -3.61 6.78
CA GLN A 128 8.05 -4.11 5.93
C GLN A 128 8.60 -4.73 4.63
N PHE A 129 9.64 -4.14 4.05
CA PHE A 129 10.32 -4.64 2.86
C PHE A 129 10.96 -6.00 3.11
N VAL A 130 11.69 -6.15 4.21
CA VAL A 130 12.26 -7.46 4.59
C VAL A 130 11.15 -8.50 4.73
N ARG A 131 10.09 -8.18 5.48
CA ARG A 131 8.94 -9.07 5.65
C ARG A 131 8.29 -9.46 4.32
N ASP A 132 7.94 -8.47 3.50
CA ASP A 132 7.19 -8.68 2.27
C ASP A 132 8.03 -9.45 1.24
N GLN A 133 9.34 -9.21 1.14
CA GLN A 133 10.24 -9.99 0.27
C GLN A 133 10.49 -11.41 0.81
N THR A 134 10.56 -11.61 2.13
CA THR A 134 10.62 -12.96 2.71
C THR A 134 9.32 -13.74 2.45
N LEU A 135 8.16 -13.09 2.54
CA LEU A 135 6.88 -13.71 2.17
C LEU A 135 6.82 -14.02 0.67
N ALA A 136 7.28 -13.11 -0.19
CA ALA A 136 7.42 -13.36 -1.62
C ALA A 136 8.35 -14.56 -1.90
N ALA A 137 9.44 -14.72 -1.15
CA ALA A 137 10.28 -15.89 -1.25
C ALA A 137 9.59 -17.18 -0.80
N ALA A 138 8.83 -17.14 0.30
CA ALA A 138 8.10 -18.30 0.78
C ALA A 138 6.97 -18.73 -0.16
N LEU A 139 6.32 -17.78 -0.81
CA LEU A 139 5.13 -18.05 -1.62
C LEU A 139 5.41 -18.20 -3.12
N VAL A 140 6.49 -17.59 -3.62
CA VAL A 140 6.80 -17.56 -5.07
C VAL A 140 8.17 -18.15 -5.35
N TYR A 141 9.26 -17.54 -4.86
CA TYR A 141 10.61 -17.94 -5.28
C TYR A 141 10.99 -19.34 -4.81
N GLY A 142 10.70 -19.67 -3.55
CA GLY A 142 11.02 -20.94 -2.92
C GLY A 142 10.31 -22.10 -3.60
N PRO A 143 8.96 -22.08 -3.75
CA PRO A 143 8.24 -23.13 -4.46
C PRO A 143 8.71 -23.29 -5.91
N ALA A 144 8.94 -22.19 -6.62
CA ALA A 144 9.40 -22.23 -8.02
C ALA A 144 10.83 -22.80 -8.15
N LEU A 145 11.74 -22.49 -7.23
CA LEU A 145 13.08 -23.10 -7.21
C LEU A 145 13.04 -24.56 -6.78
N ALA A 146 12.20 -24.91 -5.81
CA ALA A 146 12.05 -26.28 -5.35
C ALA A 146 11.46 -27.19 -6.44
N SER A 147 10.54 -26.68 -7.27
CA SER A 147 9.97 -27.44 -8.38
C SER A 147 10.98 -27.79 -9.48
N LEU A 148 12.11 -27.08 -9.55
CA LEU A 148 13.20 -27.38 -10.50
C LEU A 148 14.16 -28.47 -9.99
N THR A 149 13.83 -29.14 -8.88
CA THR A 149 14.65 -30.21 -8.30
C THR A 149 13.98 -31.57 -8.44
N ASP A 150 14.78 -32.61 -8.72
CA ASP A 150 14.26 -33.95 -8.97
C ASP A 150 13.92 -34.74 -7.69
N ASN A 151 14.36 -34.28 -6.51
CA ASN A 151 14.18 -34.97 -5.24
C ASN A 151 13.64 -34.06 -4.12
N GLY A 152 12.64 -34.57 -3.38
CA GLY A 152 11.92 -33.77 -2.38
C GLY A 152 12.79 -33.25 -1.23
N SER A 153 13.86 -33.95 -0.85
CA SER A 153 14.80 -33.48 0.17
C SER A 153 15.61 -32.27 -0.30
N THR A 154 16.15 -32.30 -1.53
CA THR A 154 16.82 -31.12 -2.11
C THR A 154 15.82 -30.01 -2.36
N GLY A 155 14.61 -30.30 -2.85
CA GLY A 155 13.57 -29.29 -3.04
C GLY A 155 13.21 -28.58 -1.74
N THR A 156 13.08 -29.32 -0.64
CA THR A 156 12.85 -28.74 0.70
C THR A 156 14.04 -27.89 1.15
N ALA A 157 15.27 -28.37 0.95
CA ALA A 157 16.48 -27.62 1.30
C ALA A 157 16.61 -26.33 0.48
N VAL A 158 16.34 -26.39 -0.83
CA VAL A 158 16.35 -25.24 -1.76
C VAL A 158 15.26 -24.24 -1.39
N TYR A 159 14.05 -24.70 -1.06
CA TYR A 159 12.98 -23.84 -0.56
C TYR A 159 13.42 -23.07 0.69
N LEU A 160 13.87 -23.77 1.74
CA LEU A 160 14.28 -23.15 3.01
C LEU A 160 15.48 -22.21 2.82
N ALA A 161 16.47 -22.63 2.03
CA ALA A 161 17.63 -21.81 1.69
C ALA A 161 17.24 -20.54 0.95
N THR A 162 16.29 -20.60 0.00
CA THR A 162 15.80 -19.45 -0.75
C THR A 162 15.10 -18.44 0.16
N VAL A 163 14.21 -18.92 1.05
CA VAL A 163 13.51 -18.06 2.01
C VAL A 163 14.50 -17.37 2.95
N GLY A 164 15.43 -18.12 3.53
CA GLY A 164 16.47 -17.59 4.42
C GLY A 164 17.41 -16.61 3.71
N ALA A 165 17.90 -16.96 2.52
CA ALA A 165 18.75 -16.09 1.72
C ALA A 165 18.04 -14.79 1.33
N THR A 166 16.75 -14.84 1.01
CA THR A 166 15.97 -13.63 0.69
C THR A 166 15.79 -12.74 1.91
N PHE A 167 15.58 -13.30 3.10
CA PHE A 167 15.56 -12.53 4.35
C PHE A 167 16.89 -11.79 4.57
N PHE A 168 18.03 -12.48 4.51
CA PHE A 168 19.33 -11.84 4.78
C PHE A 168 19.72 -10.83 3.71
N THR A 169 19.44 -11.10 2.43
CA THR A 169 19.73 -10.15 1.33
C THR A 169 18.84 -8.91 1.42
N SER A 170 17.55 -9.06 1.66
CA SER A 170 16.63 -7.92 1.85
C SER A 170 16.96 -7.12 3.10
N ALA A 171 17.34 -7.76 4.21
CA ALA A 171 17.78 -7.09 5.44
C ALA A 171 19.06 -6.28 5.20
N ASN A 172 20.04 -6.83 4.49
CA ASN A 172 21.26 -6.11 4.13
C ASN A 172 20.97 -4.92 3.18
N LEU A 173 20.05 -5.09 2.23
CA LEU A 173 19.63 -4.01 1.33
C LEU A 173 18.94 -2.88 2.10
N ALA A 174 17.99 -3.22 2.97
CA ALA A 174 17.26 -2.27 3.81
C ALA A 174 18.17 -1.56 4.83
N LYS A 175 19.24 -2.22 5.29
CA LYS A 175 20.26 -1.59 6.15
C LYS A 175 21.00 -0.47 5.41
N ASN A 176 21.34 -0.69 4.14
CA ASN A 176 22.24 0.18 3.38
C ASN A 176 21.52 1.17 2.45
N ARG A 177 20.21 1.05 2.24
CA ARG A 177 19.43 1.94 1.38
C ARG A 177 18.16 2.44 2.07
N SER A 178 17.72 3.65 1.74
CA SER A 178 16.35 4.07 2.00
C SER A 178 15.42 3.32 1.04
N ILE A 179 14.36 2.73 1.58
CA ILE A 179 13.34 2.01 0.81
C ILE A 179 12.01 2.60 1.24
N SER A 180 11.27 3.12 0.27
CA SER A 180 9.95 3.69 0.51
C SER A 180 8.86 2.61 0.47
N LYS A 181 7.71 2.84 1.12
CA LYS A 181 6.50 2.01 1.03
C LYS A 181 6.04 1.78 -0.42
N ALA A 182 6.19 2.74 -1.32
CA ALA A 182 5.83 2.69 -2.73
C ALA A 182 6.79 1.78 -3.50
N GLN A 183 8.10 1.88 -3.23
CA GLN A 183 9.08 0.95 -3.77
C GLN A 183 8.84 -0.47 -3.28
N ASN A 184 8.55 -0.65 -1.99
CA ASN A 184 8.21 -1.95 -1.44
C ASN A 184 6.94 -2.53 -2.07
N HIS A 185 5.87 -1.73 -2.16
CA HIS A 185 4.60 -2.15 -2.76
C HIS A 185 4.78 -2.56 -4.22
N MET A 186 5.43 -1.72 -5.02
CA MET A 186 5.69 -2.01 -6.43
C MET A 186 6.63 -3.21 -6.62
N ALA A 187 7.64 -3.40 -5.77
CA ALA A 187 8.52 -4.56 -5.82
C ALA A 187 7.75 -5.85 -5.50
N THR A 188 7.00 -5.87 -4.40
CA THR A 188 6.20 -7.03 -3.98
C THR A 188 5.13 -7.37 -5.01
N ASN A 189 4.40 -6.37 -5.52
CA ASN A 189 3.41 -6.58 -6.57
C ASN A 189 4.05 -6.99 -7.90
N GLY A 190 5.23 -6.43 -8.19
CA GLY A 190 6.07 -6.80 -9.34
C GLY A 190 6.52 -8.26 -9.31
N THR A 191 6.74 -8.86 -8.13
CA THR A 191 7.00 -10.29 -8.00
C THR A 191 5.88 -11.13 -8.61
N TRP A 192 4.64 -10.94 -8.15
CA TRP A 192 3.50 -11.72 -8.61
C TRP A 192 3.21 -11.48 -10.08
N ARG A 193 3.13 -10.21 -10.48
CA ARG A 193 2.81 -9.85 -11.87
C ARG A 193 3.92 -10.20 -12.83
N GLY A 194 5.18 -10.06 -12.44
CA GLY A 194 6.31 -10.39 -13.28
C GLY A 194 6.31 -11.87 -13.65
N GLY A 195 6.02 -12.75 -12.70
CA GLY A 195 5.88 -14.18 -12.96
C GLY A 195 4.70 -14.50 -13.87
N LEU A 196 3.54 -13.90 -13.62
CA LEU A 196 2.35 -14.08 -14.46
C LEU A 196 2.57 -13.56 -15.89
N ILE A 197 3.15 -12.37 -16.06
CA ILE A 197 3.44 -11.79 -17.38
C ILE A 197 4.49 -12.64 -18.12
N ALA A 198 5.55 -13.08 -17.44
CA ALA A 198 6.59 -13.90 -18.08
C ALA A 198 6.02 -15.24 -18.57
N ASN A 199 5.20 -15.93 -17.77
CA ASN A 199 4.49 -17.11 -18.22
C ASN A 199 3.53 -16.84 -19.35
N GLY A 200 2.76 -15.75 -19.28
CA GLY A 200 1.85 -15.38 -20.36
C GLY A 200 2.60 -15.10 -21.66
N LEU A 201 3.76 -14.44 -21.61
CA LEU A 201 4.61 -14.21 -22.78
C LEU A 201 5.21 -15.52 -23.32
N LEU A 202 5.60 -16.44 -22.43
CA LEU A 202 6.06 -17.77 -22.81
C LEU A 202 4.95 -18.55 -23.54
N TYR A 203 3.72 -18.51 -23.02
CA TYR A 203 2.56 -19.09 -23.67
C TYR A 203 2.29 -18.46 -25.05
N VAL A 204 2.37 -17.12 -25.16
CA VAL A 204 2.22 -16.42 -26.44
C VAL A 204 3.29 -16.85 -27.46
N ALA A 205 4.53 -17.07 -27.00
CA ALA A 205 5.64 -17.45 -27.87
C ALA A 205 5.60 -18.92 -28.27
N ALA A 206 5.39 -19.82 -27.31
CA ALA A 206 5.61 -21.26 -27.46
C ALA A 206 4.32 -22.10 -27.39
N GLY A 207 3.20 -21.55 -26.92
CA GLY A 207 1.95 -22.30 -26.73
C GLY A 207 2.03 -23.31 -25.58
N ASP A 208 1.29 -24.41 -25.70
CA ASP A 208 1.15 -25.45 -24.68
C ASP A 208 2.29 -26.47 -24.64
N ASP A 209 3.19 -26.45 -25.62
CA ASP A 209 4.29 -27.44 -25.76
C ASP A 209 5.47 -27.21 -24.79
N VAL A 210 5.28 -26.39 -23.76
CA VAL A 210 6.32 -25.99 -22.82
C VAL A 210 6.34 -26.92 -21.61
N SER A 211 7.53 -27.46 -21.29
CA SER A 211 7.67 -28.28 -20.08
C SER A 211 7.41 -27.46 -18.81
N GLY A 212 6.89 -28.13 -17.78
CA GLY A 212 6.61 -27.50 -16.48
C GLY A 212 7.83 -26.82 -15.87
N ASP A 213 9.03 -27.37 -16.07
CA ASP A 213 10.28 -26.79 -15.56
C ASP A 213 10.63 -25.47 -16.26
N ILE A 214 10.42 -25.39 -17.58
CA ILE A 214 10.64 -24.15 -18.34
C ILE A 214 9.63 -23.09 -17.91
N ALA A 215 8.36 -23.47 -17.71
CA ALA A 215 7.35 -22.56 -17.18
C ALA A 215 7.69 -22.08 -15.76
N ALA A 216 8.09 -22.98 -14.85
CA ALA A 216 8.48 -22.64 -13.49
C ALA A 216 9.72 -21.71 -13.46
N ALA A 217 10.75 -22.01 -14.27
CA ALA A 217 11.94 -21.18 -14.39
C ALA A 217 11.60 -19.80 -14.97
N THR A 218 10.72 -19.73 -15.97
CA THR A 218 10.28 -18.46 -16.57
C THR A 218 9.45 -17.64 -15.59
N SER A 219 8.56 -18.28 -14.84
CA SER A 219 7.80 -17.66 -13.74
C SER A 219 8.75 -17.00 -12.73
N LEU A 220 9.78 -17.74 -12.31
CA LEU A 220 10.76 -17.29 -11.33
C LEU A 220 11.56 -16.10 -11.85
N LEU A 221 12.08 -16.20 -13.08
CA LEU A 221 12.83 -15.12 -13.72
C LEU A 221 11.96 -13.87 -13.90
N GLY A 222 10.71 -14.06 -14.33
CA GLY A 222 9.71 -13.00 -14.41
C GLY A 222 9.44 -12.35 -13.06
N ALA A 223 9.28 -13.15 -12.01
CA ALA A 223 9.01 -12.65 -10.67
C ALA A 223 10.18 -11.84 -10.09
N ILE A 224 11.41 -12.33 -10.25
CA ILE A 224 12.62 -11.60 -9.84
C ILE A 224 12.77 -10.31 -10.66
N GLY A 225 12.66 -10.40 -11.99
CA GLY A 225 12.75 -9.25 -12.89
C GLY A 225 11.66 -8.21 -12.61
N GLY A 226 10.44 -8.65 -12.38
CA GLY A 226 9.30 -7.82 -12.01
C GLY A 226 9.48 -7.13 -10.67
N SER A 227 10.05 -7.81 -9.66
CA SER A 227 10.40 -7.19 -8.37
C SER A 227 11.43 -6.07 -8.54
N ILE A 228 12.47 -6.29 -9.34
CA ILE A 228 13.50 -5.29 -9.64
C ILE A 228 12.90 -4.11 -10.39
N ILE A 229 12.17 -4.36 -11.48
CA ILE A 229 11.50 -3.31 -12.27
C ILE A 229 10.52 -2.52 -11.40
N GLY A 230 9.71 -3.21 -10.59
CA GLY A 230 8.77 -2.62 -9.64
C GLY A 230 9.47 -1.73 -8.62
N PHE A 231 10.56 -2.20 -8.01
CA PHE A 231 11.36 -1.41 -7.07
C PHE A 231 11.87 -0.09 -7.68
N HIS A 232 12.29 -0.13 -8.95
CA HIS A 232 12.74 1.05 -9.68
C HIS A 232 11.57 1.97 -10.09
N ALA A 233 10.47 1.38 -10.58
CA ALA A 233 9.27 2.10 -10.99
C ALA A 233 8.54 2.78 -9.82
N GLY A 234 8.69 2.27 -8.60
CA GLY A 234 8.14 2.87 -7.39
C GLY A 234 8.90 4.09 -6.86
N ARG A 235 10.15 4.34 -7.31
CA ARG A 235 10.97 5.47 -6.84
C ARG A 235 10.31 6.85 -7.00
N PRO A 236 9.73 7.21 -8.16
CA PRO A 236 9.10 8.52 -8.34
C PRO A 236 7.67 8.60 -7.79
N LEU A 237 7.14 7.52 -7.20
CA LEU A 237 5.72 7.42 -6.83
C LEU A 237 5.51 7.71 -5.34
N THR A 238 4.39 8.36 -5.05
CA THR A 238 3.78 8.37 -3.72
C THR A 238 3.12 7.01 -3.43
N ASP A 239 2.75 6.78 -2.16
CA ASP A 239 2.10 5.52 -1.78
C ASP A 239 0.76 5.32 -2.46
N SER A 240 -0.05 6.38 -2.54
CA SER A 240 -1.34 6.35 -3.24
C SER A 240 -1.17 6.12 -4.73
N GLU A 241 -0.17 6.75 -5.37
CA GLU A 241 0.14 6.51 -6.79
C GLU A 241 0.58 5.06 -7.05
N ALA A 242 1.44 4.48 -6.21
CA ALA A 242 1.86 3.09 -6.35
C ALA A 242 0.67 2.12 -6.21
N HIS A 243 -0.16 2.29 -5.18
CA HIS A 243 -1.35 1.45 -5.00
C HIS A 243 -2.33 1.67 -6.15
N GLY A 244 -2.58 2.93 -6.53
CA GLY A 244 -3.46 3.29 -7.64
C GLY A 244 -3.03 2.68 -8.96
N ALA A 245 -1.73 2.72 -9.28
CA ALA A 245 -1.18 2.12 -10.49
C ALA A 245 -1.40 0.60 -10.51
N THR A 246 -1.09 -0.09 -9.41
CA THR A 246 -1.33 -1.55 -9.31
C THR A 246 -2.82 -1.89 -9.35
N PHE A 247 -3.68 -1.09 -8.74
CA PHE A 247 -5.13 -1.27 -8.79
C PHE A 247 -5.65 -1.10 -10.23
N GLY A 248 -5.24 -0.05 -10.92
CA GLY A 248 -5.58 0.18 -12.32
C GLY A 248 -5.13 -0.98 -13.22
N SER A 249 -3.94 -1.53 -12.99
CA SER A 249 -3.44 -2.73 -13.65
C SER A 249 -4.35 -3.95 -13.42
N THR A 250 -4.74 -4.24 -12.18
CA THR A 250 -5.68 -5.34 -11.86
C THR A 250 -7.03 -5.13 -12.52
N VAL A 251 -7.67 -3.98 -12.30
CA VAL A 251 -9.03 -3.72 -12.80
C VAL A 251 -9.06 -3.77 -14.32
N SER A 252 -8.05 -3.22 -15.00
CA SER A 252 -7.98 -3.26 -16.46
C SER A 252 -7.84 -4.69 -16.97
N ALA A 253 -6.92 -5.48 -16.39
CA ALA A 253 -6.72 -6.87 -16.77
C ALA A 253 -7.97 -7.73 -16.53
N MET A 254 -8.61 -7.59 -15.36
CA MET A 254 -9.83 -8.34 -15.03
C MET A 254 -11.03 -7.89 -15.86
N THR A 255 -11.15 -6.59 -16.17
CA THR A 255 -12.20 -6.09 -17.06
C THR A 255 -12.00 -6.65 -18.46
N THR A 256 -10.77 -6.67 -18.97
CA THR A 256 -10.46 -7.27 -20.28
C THR A 256 -10.73 -8.78 -20.27
N ALA A 257 -10.34 -9.51 -19.23
CA ALA A 257 -10.68 -10.93 -19.08
C ALA A 257 -12.20 -11.13 -19.11
N GLY A 258 -12.92 -10.36 -18.31
CA GLY A 258 -14.37 -10.39 -18.26
C GLY A 258 -15.05 -10.12 -19.60
N LEU A 259 -14.57 -9.12 -20.35
CA LEU A 259 -15.06 -8.80 -21.69
C LEU A 259 -14.75 -9.92 -22.68
N LEU A 260 -13.50 -10.39 -22.73
CA LEU A 260 -13.09 -11.50 -23.60
C LEU A 260 -13.95 -12.74 -23.31
N GLY A 261 -14.14 -13.10 -22.05
CA GLY A 261 -15.02 -14.19 -21.63
C GLY A 261 -16.48 -13.96 -22.04
N SER A 262 -17.01 -12.75 -21.90
CA SER A 262 -18.39 -12.43 -22.30
C SER A 262 -18.62 -12.54 -23.82
N PHE A 263 -17.57 -12.37 -24.63
CA PHE A 263 -17.61 -12.58 -26.08
C PHE A 263 -17.23 -14.02 -26.48
N GLY A 264 -17.05 -14.92 -25.51
CA GLY A 264 -16.74 -16.33 -25.75
C GLY A 264 -15.30 -16.59 -26.16
N ALA A 265 -14.37 -15.65 -25.94
CA ALA A 265 -12.97 -15.83 -26.33
C ALA A 265 -12.32 -17.02 -25.62
N PHE A 266 -12.75 -17.33 -24.38
CA PHE A 266 -12.23 -18.47 -23.63
C PHE A 266 -12.91 -19.80 -23.95
N GLN A 267 -13.78 -19.87 -24.97
CA GLN A 267 -14.37 -21.14 -25.39
C GLN A 267 -13.39 -21.93 -26.27
N GLY A 268 -12.84 -23.02 -25.73
CA GLY A 268 -11.88 -23.88 -26.42
C GLY A 268 -10.44 -23.66 -25.97
N ASP A 269 -9.47 -23.97 -26.83
CA ASP A 269 -8.06 -23.70 -26.55
C ASP A 269 -7.84 -22.18 -26.51
N GLN A 270 -7.30 -21.68 -25.40
CA GLN A 270 -7.06 -20.24 -25.22
C GLN A 270 -6.21 -19.70 -26.36
N SER A 271 -6.64 -18.63 -27.00
CA SER A 271 -5.82 -18.08 -28.08
C SER A 271 -4.65 -17.30 -27.49
N ARG A 272 -3.48 -17.38 -28.14
CA ARG A 272 -2.32 -16.52 -27.82
C ARG A 272 -2.69 -15.03 -27.84
N ALA A 273 -3.67 -14.65 -28.66
CA ALA A 273 -4.17 -13.28 -28.74
C ALA A 273 -4.89 -12.83 -27.47
N GLU A 274 -5.68 -13.69 -26.82
CA GLU A 274 -6.32 -13.38 -25.54
C GLU A 274 -5.30 -13.12 -24.44
N VAL A 275 -4.32 -14.03 -24.29
CA VAL A 275 -3.26 -13.88 -23.27
C VAL A 275 -2.45 -12.61 -23.52
N ALA A 276 -2.09 -12.32 -24.77
CA ALA A 276 -1.44 -11.07 -25.14
C ALA A 276 -2.31 -9.83 -24.80
N GLY A 277 -3.63 -9.92 -25.04
CA GLY A 277 -4.60 -8.89 -24.69
C GLY A 277 -4.67 -8.62 -23.19
N LEU A 278 -4.66 -9.67 -22.36
CA LEU A 278 -4.64 -9.55 -20.90
C LEU A 278 -3.36 -8.88 -20.39
N ILE A 279 -2.20 -9.27 -20.93
CA ILE A 279 -0.91 -8.62 -20.59
C ILE A 279 -0.93 -7.15 -21.00
N GLY A 280 -1.40 -6.85 -22.22
CA GLY A 280 -1.53 -5.48 -22.71
C GLY A 280 -2.44 -4.63 -21.80
N ALA A 281 -3.58 -5.17 -21.40
CA ALA A 281 -4.51 -4.51 -20.49
C ALA A 281 -3.90 -4.27 -19.10
N ALA A 282 -3.17 -5.26 -18.55
CA ALA A 282 -2.47 -5.10 -17.29
C ALA A 282 -1.42 -3.99 -17.35
N LEU A 283 -0.66 -3.89 -18.45
CA LEU A 283 0.37 -2.86 -18.63
C LEU A 283 -0.24 -1.46 -18.80
N VAL A 284 -1.31 -1.34 -19.61
CA VAL A 284 -2.03 -0.07 -19.82
C VAL A 284 -2.79 0.37 -18.56
N GLY A 285 -3.18 -0.56 -17.69
CA GLY A 285 -3.85 -0.24 -16.44
C GLY A 285 -2.98 0.55 -15.44
N TYR A 286 -1.66 0.41 -15.48
CA TYR A 286 -0.76 1.21 -14.63
C TYR A 286 -0.93 2.73 -14.82
N PRO A 287 -0.77 3.29 -16.03
CA PRO A 287 -0.97 4.72 -16.25
C PRO A 287 -2.43 5.16 -16.03
N ILE A 288 -3.43 4.28 -16.25
CA ILE A 288 -4.84 4.58 -15.93
C ILE A 288 -5.01 4.79 -14.41
N GLY A 289 -4.47 3.87 -13.61
CA GLY A 289 -4.50 3.96 -12.15
C GLY A 289 -3.78 5.20 -11.60
N LEU A 290 -2.61 5.55 -12.17
CA LEU A 290 -1.91 6.79 -11.84
C LEU A 290 -2.74 8.03 -12.19
N ARG A 291 -3.39 8.03 -13.36
CA ARG A 291 -4.23 9.15 -13.80
C ARG A 291 -5.43 9.35 -12.89
N TYR A 292 -6.03 8.27 -12.38
CA TYR A 292 -7.12 8.33 -11.39
C TYR A 292 -6.67 9.07 -10.13
N VAL A 293 -5.60 8.60 -9.48
CA VAL A 293 -5.08 9.21 -8.23
C VAL A 293 -4.71 10.68 -8.45
N ARG A 294 -4.05 11.00 -9.57
CA ARG A 294 -3.59 12.37 -9.87
C ARG A 294 -4.70 13.35 -10.25
N ARG A 295 -5.83 12.87 -10.76
CA ARG A 295 -6.90 13.73 -11.32
C ARG A 295 -8.19 13.72 -10.51
N ALA A 296 -8.30 12.89 -9.47
CA ALA A 296 -9.45 12.87 -8.59
C ALA A 296 -9.79 14.29 -8.06
N SER A 297 -11.08 14.59 -7.91
CA SER A 297 -11.57 15.86 -7.36
C SER A 297 -11.52 15.89 -5.82
N TYR A 298 -11.14 14.78 -5.22
CA TYR A 298 -10.99 14.51 -3.79
C TYR A 298 -9.59 13.92 -3.56
N THR A 299 -9.19 13.81 -2.30
CA THR A 299 -7.97 13.13 -1.92
C THR A 299 -8.12 11.62 -2.12
N VAL A 300 -7.09 10.97 -2.64
CA VAL A 300 -7.00 9.51 -2.69
C VAL A 300 -5.71 9.08 -1.98
N THR A 301 -5.85 8.35 -0.88
CA THR A 301 -4.75 7.79 -0.09
C THR A 301 -4.41 6.36 -0.53
N ALA A 302 -3.34 5.77 0.01
CA ALA A 302 -3.05 4.35 -0.22
C ALA A 302 -4.07 3.40 0.46
N GLY A 303 -4.59 3.79 1.63
CA GLY A 303 -5.63 3.03 2.33
C GLY A 303 -6.96 3.06 1.58
N ASP A 304 -7.27 4.17 0.91
CA ASP A 304 -8.46 4.30 0.06
C ASP A 304 -8.43 3.31 -1.10
N VAL A 305 -7.31 3.24 -1.82
CA VAL A 305 -7.14 2.30 -2.93
C VAL A 305 -7.20 0.85 -2.45
N THR A 306 -6.63 0.57 -1.27
CA THR A 306 -6.73 -0.77 -0.65
C THR A 306 -8.18 -1.13 -0.33
N THR A 307 -8.94 -0.20 0.25
CA THR A 307 -10.36 -0.35 0.57
C THR A 307 -11.20 -0.52 -0.71
N MET A 308 -10.90 0.25 -1.75
CA MET A 308 -11.53 0.15 -3.07
C MET A 308 -11.25 -1.20 -3.75
N THR A 309 -10.04 -1.74 -3.58
CA THR A 309 -9.69 -3.09 -4.06
C THR A 309 -10.61 -4.14 -3.41
N MET A 310 -10.85 -4.03 -2.11
CA MET A 310 -11.79 -4.92 -1.41
C MET A 310 -13.23 -4.74 -1.89
N GLY A 311 -13.68 -3.51 -2.10
CA GLY A 311 -15.00 -3.23 -2.69
C GLY A 311 -15.17 -3.85 -4.08
N THR A 312 -14.10 -3.83 -4.89
CA THR A 312 -14.06 -4.46 -6.21
C THR A 312 -14.23 -5.97 -6.10
N LEU A 313 -13.48 -6.64 -5.22
CA LEU A 313 -13.59 -8.08 -5.00
C LEU A 313 -14.97 -8.47 -4.44
N LEU A 314 -15.50 -7.73 -3.48
CA LEU A 314 -16.86 -7.97 -2.95
C LEU A 314 -17.93 -7.77 -4.03
N GLY A 315 -17.71 -6.88 -5.00
CA GLY A 315 -18.58 -6.75 -6.16
C GLY A 315 -18.58 -8.00 -7.03
N VAL A 316 -17.42 -8.61 -7.28
CA VAL A 316 -17.30 -9.90 -8.00
C VAL A 316 -18.00 -11.01 -7.22
N VAL A 317 -17.72 -11.15 -5.93
CA VAL A 317 -18.33 -12.16 -5.05
C VAL A 317 -19.85 -11.97 -4.97
N GLY A 318 -20.32 -10.74 -4.84
CA GLY A 318 -21.74 -10.41 -4.82
C GLY A 318 -22.43 -10.70 -6.16
N ALA A 319 -21.78 -10.47 -7.29
CA ALA A 319 -22.32 -10.83 -8.59
C ALA A 319 -22.34 -12.34 -8.81
N ALA A 320 -21.37 -13.09 -8.27
CA ALA A 320 -21.40 -14.56 -8.30
C ALA A 320 -22.65 -15.12 -7.60
N ALA A 321 -23.15 -14.44 -6.56
CA ALA A 321 -24.40 -14.81 -5.89
C ALA A 321 -25.66 -14.67 -6.77
N LEU A 322 -25.57 -13.92 -7.87
CA LEU A 322 -26.68 -13.72 -8.81
C LEU A 322 -26.69 -14.74 -9.94
N LEU A 323 -25.69 -15.61 -10.04
CA LEU A 323 -25.58 -16.62 -11.08
C LEU A 323 -26.29 -17.91 -10.66
N PRO A 324 -27.37 -18.33 -11.37
CA PRO A 324 -27.98 -19.65 -11.14
C PRO A 324 -26.98 -20.78 -11.32
N GLU A 325 -27.08 -21.83 -10.50
CA GLU A 325 -26.27 -23.05 -10.65
C GLU A 325 -26.48 -23.72 -12.01
N SER A 326 -27.66 -23.54 -12.61
CA SER A 326 -28.01 -24.01 -13.95
C SER A 326 -27.48 -23.13 -15.09
N THR A 327 -26.60 -22.16 -14.80
CA THR A 327 -26.04 -21.29 -15.84
C THR A 327 -24.99 -22.04 -16.64
N ASP A 328 -25.39 -22.56 -17.80
CA ASP A 328 -24.47 -23.27 -18.70
C ASP A 328 -23.65 -22.34 -19.61
N SER A 329 -23.95 -21.04 -19.64
CA SER A 329 -23.25 -20.07 -20.48
C SER A 329 -22.09 -19.40 -19.72
N GLU A 330 -20.87 -19.79 -20.08
CA GLU A 330 -19.64 -19.14 -19.60
C GLU A 330 -19.60 -17.64 -19.94
N GLN A 331 -20.19 -17.23 -21.07
CA GLN A 331 -20.30 -15.82 -21.44
C GLN A 331 -21.16 -15.03 -20.45
N ALA A 332 -22.30 -15.60 -20.05
CA ALA A 332 -23.18 -14.97 -19.08
C ALA A 332 -22.48 -14.85 -17.72
N VAL A 333 -21.77 -15.89 -17.30
CA VAL A 333 -20.94 -15.87 -16.07
C VAL A 333 -19.91 -14.74 -16.14
N ALA A 334 -19.12 -14.69 -17.22
CA ALA A 334 -18.10 -13.66 -17.40
C ALA A 334 -18.70 -12.24 -17.41
N ALA A 335 -19.82 -12.03 -18.10
CA ALA A 335 -20.51 -10.75 -18.16
C ALA A 335 -21.00 -10.29 -16.77
N VAL A 336 -21.64 -11.18 -16.00
CA VAL A 336 -22.15 -10.89 -14.65
C VAL A 336 -21.00 -10.58 -13.68
N LEU A 337 -19.94 -11.38 -13.69
CA LEU A 337 -18.77 -11.13 -12.83
C LEU A 337 -18.07 -9.81 -13.19
N THR A 338 -18.01 -9.45 -14.47
CA THR A 338 -17.48 -8.15 -14.93
C THR A 338 -18.33 -7.00 -14.45
N ALA A 339 -19.65 -7.13 -14.55
CA ALA A 339 -20.59 -6.14 -14.03
C ALA A 339 -20.43 -5.98 -12.51
N GLY A 340 -20.25 -7.08 -11.78
CA GLY A 340 -19.94 -7.10 -10.36
C GLY A 340 -18.64 -6.37 -10.03
N LEU A 341 -17.57 -6.65 -10.78
CA LEU A 341 -16.27 -6.00 -10.62
C LEU A 341 -16.37 -4.48 -10.76
N LEU A 342 -17.00 -4.01 -11.83
CA LEU A 342 -17.18 -2.58 -12.10
C LEU A 342 -18.13 -1.94 -11.08
N GLY A 343 -19.23 -2.61 -10.75
CA GLY A 343 -20.19 -2.16 -9.73
C GLY A 343 -19.53 -2.03 -8.35
N GLY A 344 -18.74 -3.02 -7.94
CA GLY A 344 -17.97 -3.01 -6.70
C GLY A 344 -16.91 -1.90 -6.66
N THR A 345 -16.22 -1.67 -7.78
CA THR A 345 -15.28 -0.55 -7.92
C THR A 345 -15.99 0.80 -7.71
N ILE A 346 -17.12 1.01 -8.40
CA ILE A 346 -17.89 2.27 -8.33
C ILE A 346 -18.48 2.47 -6.92
N MET A 347 -19.02 1.42 -6.32
CA MET A 347 -19.58 1.48 -4.97
C MET A 347 -18.49 1.71 -3.92
N GLY A 348 -17.35 1.02 -4.04
CA GLY A 348 -16.18 1.24 -3.19
C GLY A 348 -15.71 2.70 -3.21
N ASP A 349 -15.60 3.27 -4.42
CA ASP A 349 -15.26 4.69 -4.60
C ASP A 349 -16.29 5.63 -3.95
N ARG A 350 -17.59 5.45 -4.24
CA ARG A 350 -18.65 6.36 -3.79
C ARG A 350 -18.97 6.27 -2.30
N VAL A 351 -18.89 5.08 -1.72
CA VAL A 351 -19.30 4.81 -0.33
C VAL A 351 -18.13 5.08 0.62
N PHE A 352 -16.91 4.69 0.24
CA PHE A 352 -15.76 4.78 1.13
C PHE A 352 -14.80 5.89 0.70
N VAL A 353 -14.17 5.75 -0.46
CA VAL A 353 -13.03 6.62 -0.86
C VAL A 353 -13.42 8.11 -0.93
N ARG A 354 -14.55 8.44 -1.54
CA ARG A 354 -14.97 9.86 -1.65
C ARG A 354 -15.34 10.51 -0.31
N ARG A 355 -15.60 9.70 0.72
CA ARG A 355 -16.17 10.16 1.99
C ARG A 355 -15.17 10.12 3.14
N TYR A 356 -14.13 9.32 3.02
CA TYR A 356 -13.16 9.05 4.08
C TYR A 356 -11.76 8.94 3.50
N ASP A 357 -10.79 9.44 4.25
CA ASP A 357 -9.36 9.30 3.96
C ASP A 357 -8.82 8.20 4.89
N PHE A 358 -8.51 7.02 4.34
CA PHE A 358 -8.00 5.89 5.10
C PHE A 358 -6.47 5.84 5.08
N THR A 359 -5.83 5.70 6.24
CA THR A 359 -4.40 5.32 6.27
C THR A 359 -4.20 3.93 5.68
N GLN A 360 -2.98 3.59 5.24
CA GLN A 360 -2.68 2.24 4.74
C GLN A 360 -3.01 1.13 5.76
N SER A 361 -2.79 1.38 7.05
CA SER A 361 -3.13 0.43 8.12
C SER A 361 -4.63 0.24 8.24
N GLN A 362 -5.40 1.33 8.21
CA GLN A 362 -6.86 1.28 8.24
C GLN A 362 -7.43 0.57 7.00
N GLY A 363 -6.89 0.82 5.80
CA GLY A 363 -7.29 0.10 4.59
C GLY A 363 -7.05 -1.42 4.67
N ARG A 364 -5.95 -1.85 5.30
CA ARG A 364 -5.70 -3.27 5.60
C ARG A 364 -6.70 -3.83 6.61
N GLN A 365 -7.03 -3.06 7.65
CA GLN A 365 -8.05 -3.46 8.62
C GLN A 365 -9.42 -3.60 7.95
N MET A 366 -9.79 -2.69 7.03
CA MET A 366 -11.01 -2.81 6.23
C MET A 366 -11.05 -4.12 5.44
N GLY A 367 -9.94 -4.52 4.83
CA GLY A 367 -9.84 -5.82 4.14
C GLY A 367 -9.95 -7.01 5.09
N LEU A 368 -9.31 -6.97 6.25
CA LEU A 368 -9.45 -8.01 7.27
C LEU A 368 -10.89 -8.09 7.81
N GLY A 369 -11.54 -6.94 8.00
CA GLY A 369 -12.95 -6.85 8.35
C GLY A 369 -13.87 -7.46 7.30
N ALA A 370 -13.60 -7.19 6.01
CA ALA A 370 -14.30 -7.80 4.89
C ALA A 370 -14.13 -9.33 4.88
N LEU A 371 -12.91 -9.82 5.09
CA LEU A 371 -12.63 -11.26 5.14
C LEU A 371 -13.33 -11.92 6.33
N ALA A 372 -13.19 -11.35 7.54
CA ALA A 372 -13.82 -11.88 8.74
C ALA A 372 -15.35 -11.89 8.62
N GLY A 373 -15.94 -10.78 8.17
CA GLY A 373 -17.36 -10.68 7.92
C GLY A 373 -17.84 -11.65 6.85
N GLY A 374 -17.08 -11.82 5.76
CA GLY A 374 -17.40 -12.77 4.70
C GLY A 374 -17.39 -14.22 5.18
N LEU A 375 -16.39 -14.60 5.98
CA LEU A 375 -16.35 -15.92 6.63
C LEU A 375 -17.53 -16.15 7.58
N MET A 376 -17.90 -15.13 8.38
CA MET A 376 -19.10 -15.20 9.23
C MET A 376 -20.38 -15.32 8.39
N GLY A 377 -20.45 -14.61 7.25
CA GLY A 377 -21.58 -14.70 6.33
C GLY A 377 -21.71 -16.06 5.65
N ILE A 378 -20.59 -16.71 5.32
CA ILE A 378 -20.52 -18.11 4.82
C ILE A 378 -20.98 -19.11 5.89
N ALA A 379 -20.77 -18.81 7.17
CA ALA A 379 -21.14 -19.73 8.25
C ALA A 379 -22.67 -19.94 8.36
N LEU A 380 -23.49 -18.97 7.93
CA LEU A 380 -24.95 -19.08 7.98
C LEU A 380 -25.51 -20.16 7.04
N PRO A 381 -25.25 -20.15 5.72
CA PRO A 381 -25.69 -21.23 4.83
C PRO A 381 -25.03 -22.56 5.18
N LEU A 382 -23.79 -22.55 5.71
CA LEU A 382 -23.13 -23.78 6.19
C LEU A 382 -23.88 -24.39 7.39
N ALA A 383 -24.28 -23.57 8.37
CA ALA A 383 -25.04 -24.02 9.53
C ALA A 383 -26.48 -24.41 9.19
N ALA A 384 -27.02 -23.87 8.11
CA ALA A 384 -28.32 -24.24 7.55
C ALA A 384 -28.27 -25.47 6.62
N GLU A 385 -27.09 -26.09 6.46
CA GLU A 385 -26.86 -27.22 5.54
C GLU A 385 -27.37 -26.93 4.12
N SER A 386 -27.14 -25.69 3.65
CA SER A 386 -27.57 -25.25 2.32
C SER A 386 -26.69 -25.88 1.26
N ASP A 387 -27.30 -26.56 0.29
CA ASP A 387 -26.62 -27.03 -0.91
C ASP A 387 -26.50 -25.93 -2.00
N ASN A 388 -27.20 -24.81 -1.84
CA ASN A 388 -27.19 -23.72 -2.81
C ASN A 388 -25.91 -22.88 -2.73
N GLY A 389 -25.05 -22.97 -3.76
CA GLY A 389 -23.83 -22.20 -3.94
C GLY A 389 -24.04 -20.69 -3.88
N GLN A 390 -25.17 -20.19 -4.39
CA GLN A 390 -25.51 -18.76 -4.36
C GLN A 390 -25.65 -18.24 -2.92
N ALA A 391 -26.14 -19.08 -2.01
CA ALA A 391 -26.30 -18.69 -0.60
C ALA A 391 -24.94 -18.42 0.05
N TYR A 392 -23.90 -19.18 -0.31
CA TYR A 392 -22.53 -18.96 0.16
C TYR A 392 -21.93 -17.67 -0.38
N PHE A 393 -22.08 -17.39 -1.68
CA PHE A 393 -21.60 -16.13 -2.28
C PHE A 393 -22.37 -14.92 -1.74
N ALA A 394 -23.69 -15.03 -1.58
CA ALA A 394 -24.53 -13.98 -0.99
C ALA A 394 -24.11 -13.71 0.45
N GLY A 395 -23.96 -14.77 1.25
CA GLY A 395 -23.49 -14.70 2.62
C GLY A 395 -22.12 -14.04 2.70
N ALA A 396 -21.15 -14.48 1.88
CA ALA A 396 -19.82 -13.92 1.82
C ALA A 396 -19.83 -12.42 1.47
N ALA A 397 -20.60 -12.02 0.46
CA ALA A 397 -20.67 -10.63 0.02
C ALA A 397 -21.33 -9.72 1.08
N ILE A 398 -22.50 -10.12 1.59
CA ILE A 398 -23.22 -9.37 2.63
C ILE A 398 -22.38 -9.28 3.90
N GLY A 399 -21.86 -10.42 4.35
CA GLY A 399 -20.99 -10.51 5.51
C GLY A 399 -19.75 -9.63 5.35
N GLY A 400 -19.12 -9.64 4.18
CA GLY A 400 -17.95 -8.81 3.91
C GLY A 400 -18.26 -7.30 3.94
N VAL A 401 -19.37 -6.88 3.35
CA VAL A 401 -19.81 -5.46 3.42
C VAL A 401 -20.12 -5.05 4.86
N VAL A 402 -20.81 -5.90 5.63
CA VAL A 402 -21.11 -5.66 7.05
C VAL A 402 -19.82 -5.61 7.87
N GLY A 403 -18.89 -6.52 7.62
CA GLY A 403 -17.58 -6.55 8.26
C GLY A 403 -16.79 -5.26 8.01
N MET A 404 -16.76 -4.79 6.76
CA MET A 404 -16.18 -3.48 6.43
C MET A 404 -16.87 -2.33 7.18
N ALA A 405 -18.21 -2.34 7.26
CA ALA A 405 -18.96 -1.30 7.95
C ALA A 405 -18.66 -1.26 9.47
N ILE A 406 -18.60 -2.42 10.11
CA ILE A 406 -18.23 -2.56 11.53
C ILE A 406 -16.80 -2.06 11.73
N THR A 407 -15.85 -2.53 10.92
CA THR A 407 -14.45 -2.10 11.01
C THR A 407 -14.30 -0.59 10.81
N LYS A 408 -15.01 -0.01 9.85
CA LYS A 408 -15.04 1.45 9.65
C LYS A 408 -15.54 2.19 10.90
N GLY A 409 -16.50 1.63 11.64
CA GLY A 409 -16.98 2.18 12.90
C GLY A 409 -15.96 2.09 14.05
N LEU A 410 -15.08 1.07 14.03
CA LEU A 410 -14.06 0.86 15.04
C LEU A 410 -12.82 1.74 14.85
N ILE A 411 -12.46 2.05 13.59
CA ILE A 411 -11.20 2.72 13.26
C ILE A 411 -11.32 4.24 13.04
N ASP A 412 -12.55 4.76 13.06
CA ASP A 412 -12.96 6.17 12.89
C ASP A 412 -12.07 6.98 11.91
N PRO A 413 -12.14 6.68 10.60
CA PRO A 413 -11.29 7.33 9.61
C PRO A 413 -11.64 8.81 9.46
N ALA A 414 -10.65 9.62 9.09
CA ALA A 414 -10.85 11.04 8.80
C ALA A 414 -11.89 11.19 7.68
N LYS A 415 -12.75 12.22 7.78
CA LYS A 415 -13.69 12.53 6.70
C LYS A 415 -12.93 13.14 5.53
N GLY A 416 -13.22 12.66 4.31
CA GLY A 416 -12.59 13.10 3.08
C GLY A 416 -12.75 14.59 2.86
N GLY A 417 -11.63 15.30 2.71
CA GLY A 417 -11.61 16.72 2.37
C GLY A 417 -11.90 16.94 0.89
N ALA A 418 -12.97 17.69 0.56
CA ALA A 418 -13.10 18.27 -0.77
C ALA A 418 -11.93 19.25 -1.02
N ARG A 419 -11.48 19.36 -2.28
CA ARG A 419 -10.54 20.41 -2.70
C ARG A 419 -10.92 21.72 -2.03
N LEU A 420 -10.08 22.21 -1.11
CA LEU A 420 -10.18 23.59 -0.65
C LEU A 420 -9.90 24.45 -1.87
N SER A 421 -10.98 24.89 -2.51
CA SER A 421 -10.95 25.97 -3.49
C SER A 421 -10.26 27.13 -2.80
N SER A 422 -9.10 27.50 -3.33
CA SER A 422 -8.37 28.71 -2.96
C SER A 422 -9.24 29.92 -3.30
N ASN A 423 -10.18 30.24 -2.41
CA ASN A 423 -10.80 31.56 -2.32
C ASN A 423 -11.62 31.69 -1.02
N SER A 424 -10.97 32.16 0.05
CA SER A 424 -11.49 33.22 0.92
C SER A 424 -10.60 33.41 2.15
N GLY A 425 -9.94 34.56 2.20
CA GLY A 425 -9.96 35.45 3.36
C GLY A 425 -9.40 34.94 4.68
N VAL A 426 -8.26 35.53 5.05
CA VAL A 426 -7.82 35.76 6.43
C VAL A 426 -9.03 35.95 7.36
N ARG A 427 -9.28 34.99 8.25
CA ARG A 427 -10.13 35.20 9.42
C ARG A 427 -9.36 34.78 10.65
N ASN A 428 -8.73 35.77 11.28
CA ASN A 428 -8.26 35.70 12.65
C ASN A 428 -9.42 35.32 13.56
N GLY A 429 -9.27 34.23 14.31
CA GLY A 429 -10.22 33.78 15.33
C GLY A 429 -9.47 33.04 16.43
N ARG A 430 -9.69 33.47 17.67
CA ARG A 430 -9.00 33.10 18.92
C ARG A 430 -8.94 31.60 19.24
N PRO A 431 -7.98 31.16 20.08
CA PRO A 431 -7.97 29.82 20.66
C PRO A 431 -8.93 29.74 21.84
N ASP A 432 -9.99 28.94 21.71
CA ASP A 432 -10.76 28.47 22.86
C ASP A 432 -10.09 27.23 23.45
N ALA A 433 -9.73 27.38 24.71
CA ALA A 433 -9.24 26.32 25.58
C ALA A 433 -10.43 25.54 26.15
N ALA A 434 -10.45 24.23 25.95
CA ALA A 434 -10.97 23.19 26.86
C ALA A 434 -11.11 21.88 26.09
N ASP A 435 -10.22 20.92 26.31
CA ASP A 435 -10.58 19.73 27.10
C ASP A 435 -9.38 18.81 27.26
N GLY A 436 -9.05 18.56 28.53
CA GLY A 436 -7.97 17.70 28.95
C GLY A 436 -8.40 16.25 29.11
N ASN A 437 -7.39 15.41 29.28
CA ASN A 437 -7.44 14.08 29.88
C ASN A 437 -8.31 13.02 29.20
N ARG A 438 -7.63 12.15 28.45
CA ARG A 438 -7.73 10.69 28.65
C ARG A 438 -6.46 9.99 28.14
N ALA A 439 -5.49 9.89 29.05
CA ALA A 439 -4.52 8.81 29.01
C ALA A 439 -5.12 7.62 29.76
N SER A 440 -5.24 6.46 29.11
CA SER A 440 -5.19 5.16 29.80
C SER A 440 -5.02 3.98 28.83
N LEU A 441 -3.88 3.32 29.03
CA LEU A 441 -3.73 1.85 29.13
C LEU A 441 -3.73 1.00 27.87
N ALA A 442 -2.49 0.71 27.48
CA ALA A 442 -2.09 -0.48 26.76
C ALA A 442 -2.50 -1.77 27.47
N SER A 443 -2.97 -2.74 26.69
CA SER A 443 -2.84 -4.18 27.00
C SER A 443 -2.71 -4.96 25.69
N ASN A 444 -1.50 -5.45 25.41
CA ASN A 444 -1.22 -6.47 24.41
C ASN A 444 -1.89 -7.80 24.81
N PRO A 445 -2.43 -8.56 23.85
CA PRO A 445 -2.38 -10.01 23.93
C PRO A 445 -1.46 -10.55 22.83
N ALA A 446 -0.41 -11.23 23.28
CA ALA A 446 0.42 -12.08 22.44
C ALA A 446 -0.41 -13.28 21.96
N ILE A 447 -0.66 -13.38 20.66
CA ILE A 447 -1.20 -14.59 20.04
C ILE A 447 -0.03 -15.56 19.86
N ARG A 448 0.03 -16.59 20.71
CA ARG A 448 0.91 -17.75 20.52
C ARG A 448 0.25 -18.72 19.55
N LEU A 449 0.87 -18.94 18.40
CA LEU A 449 0.50 -20.01 17.47
C LEU A 449 1.18 -21.30 17.90
N HIS A 450 0.38 -22.35 18.17
CA HIS A 450 0.86 -23.70 18.46
C HIS A 450 1.22 -24.45 17.15
N PRO A 451 2.32 -25.21 17.11
CA PRO A 451 2.92 -25.72 15.86
C PRO A 451 2.36 -27.05 15.32
N GLU A 452 1.19 -27.53 15.72
CA GLU A 452 0.80 -28.93 15.49
C GLU A 452 -0.17 -29.20 14.31
N ASN A 453 -0.59 -28.20 13.54
CA ASN A 453 -1.55 -28.39 12.44
C ASN A 453 -1.00 -28.16 11.01
N LEU A 454 0.32 -28.18 10.81
CA LEU A 454 0.96 -27.90 9.51
C LEU A 454 1.21 -29.12 8.61
N SER A 455 0.77 -30.32 8.99
CA SER A 455 1.13 -31.57 8.29
C SER A 455 0.11 -32.11 7.29
N MET A 456 -1.02 -31.43 7.02
CA MET A 456 -2.05 -31.94 6.09
C MET A 456 -2.11 -31.26 4.71
N LEU A 457 -1.21 -30.33 4.39
CA LEU A 457 -1.30 -29.53 3.14
C LEU A 457 -0.47 -30.06 1.95
N PHE A 458 0.22 -31.20 2.09
CA PHE A 458 1.06 -31.74 1.00
C PHE A 458 0.87 -33.25 0.82
N ALA A 459 -0.33 -33.66 0.42
CA ALA A 459 -0.56 -34.97 -0.18
C ALA A 459 -0.47 -34.86 -1.71
N ARG A 460 0.54 -35.55 -2.26
CA ARG A 460 0.93 -35.65 -3.66
C ARG A 460 -0.17 -36.32 -4.50
N SER A 461 -0.64 -35.68 -5.57
CA SER A 461 -1.41 -36.35 -6.64
C SER A 461 -0.60 -36.33 -7.93
N ARG A 462 -0.25 -37.53 -8.43
CA ARG A 462 0.36 -37.75 -9.75
C ARG A 462 -0.75 -37.79 -10.81
N ASN A 463 -0.48 -37.15 -11.93
CA ASN A 463 -1.21 -37.21 -13.21
C ASN A 463 -2.63 -36.62 -13.23
N ARG A 464 -2.74 -35.36 -13.66
CA ARG A 464 -3.79 -34.89 -14.59
C ARG A 464 -3.43 -33.52 -15.16
N ARG A 465 -3.87 -33.29 -16.40
CA ARG A 465 -3.68 -32.08 -17.21
C ARG A 465 -3.84 -30.82 -16.34
N VAL A 466 -2.85 -29.94 -16.40
CA VAL A 466 -2.88 -28.65 -15.71
C VAL A 466 -3.84 -27.74 -16.48
N ASN A 467 -5.13 -27.82 -16.14
CA ASN A 467 -5.99 -26.66 -16.34
C ASN A 467 -5.52 -25.64 -15.31
N VAL A 468 -4.86 -24.57 -15.76
CA VAL A 468 -4.52 -23.42 -14.93
C VAL A 468 -5.84 -22.86 -14.39
N PRO A 469 -6.15 -22.96 -13.09
CA PRO A 469 -7.40 -22.43 -12.58
C PRO A 469 -7.28 -20.90 -12.56
N LEU A 470 -8.27 -20.24 -13.17
CA LEU A 470 -8.53 -18.78 -13.15
C LEU A 470 -8.49 -18.11 -11.76
N VAL A 471 -8.39 -18.90 -10.69
CA VAL A 471 -8.31 -18.44 -9.28
C VAL A 471 -6.96 -17.77 -8.96
N SER A 472 -5.90 -17.95 -9.75
CA SER A 472 -4.62 -17.24 -9.52
C SER A 472 -4.62 -15.75 -9.94
N LEU A 473 -5.70 -15.26 -10.57
CA LEU A 473 -5.82 -13.86 -10.99
C LEU A 473 -6.36 -12.93 -9.88
N ALA A 474 -6.75 -13.46 -8.72
CA ALA A 474 -7.38 -12.71 -7.63
C ALA A 474 -6.50 -12.49 -6.38
N PHE A 475 -5.20 -12.82 -6.42
CA PHE A 475 -4.26 -12.60 -5.32
C PHE A 475 -2.99 -11.87 -5.74
#